data_AF-A0A653V6K0-F1
#
_entry.id   AF-A0A653V6K0-F1
#
_cell.length_a   1.000
_cell.length_b   1.000
_cell.length_c   1.000
_cell.angle_alpha   90.00
_cell.angle_beta   90.00
_cell.angle_gamma   90.00
#
_symmetry.space_group_name_H-M   'P 1'
#
loop_
_entity.id
_entity.type
_entity.pdbx_description
1 polymer ?
#
loop_
_entity_poly.entity_id
_entity_poly.type
_entity_poly.pdbx_seq_one_letter_code
_entity_poly.pdbx_strand_id
1 'polypeptide(L)'
;MSLMNDMEKILISREEIQEKVKELAGTLSEDYKEEFPLLVCVLKGAMPFMSDLVKEMDIHLEMDFMDVSTYHGGTSSTGEVKIEKDLNTSVEGRDILIVEDIIDSGLTLGYLVDLLKYRKAKSVKIVTLLDKPTGRKNGLSADYSGFVIPHEFVVGYGLDYEEKYRNLPYVGVLKPSVYGG
;
A
#
# COMPACT_ATOMS: atom_id res chain seq x y z
N MET A 1 13.52 25.84 -4.22
CA MET A 1 14.13 24.79 -5.06
C MET A 1 13.01 23.89 -5.55
N SER A 2 13.10 23.38 -6.78
CA SER A 2 12.10 22.43 -7.31
C SER A 2 12.27 21.09 -6.61
N LEU A 3 11.18 20.41 -6.24
CA LEU A 3 11.19 19.05 -5.69
C LEU A 3 11.95 18.06 -6.59
N MET A 4 12.01 18.35 -7.90
CA MET A 4 12.78 17.56 -8.87
C MET A 4 14.29 17.59 -8.63
N ASN A 5 14.83 18.63 -7.96
CA ASN A 5 16.26 18.74 -7.71
C ASN A 5 16.76 17.71 -6.68
N ASP A 6 15.84 17.19 -5.85
CA ASP A 6 16.14 16.22 -4.78
C ASP A 6 16.13 14.78 -5.32
N MET A 7 15.62 14.56 -6.54
CA MET A 7 15.49 13.25 -7.17
C MET A 7 16.78 12.84 -7.87
N GLU A 8 17.27 11.63 -7.60
CA GLU A 8 18.33 10.98 -8.35
C GLU A 8 17.79 10.47 -9.70
N LYS A 9 16.65 9.79 -9.67
CA LYS A 9 15.95 9.29 -10.85
C LYS A 9 14.46 9.14 -10.58
N ILE A 10 13.67 9.16 -11.66
CA ILE A 10 12.29 8.68 -11.65
C ILE A 10 12.36 7.16 -11.83
N LEU A 11 11.82 6.40 -10.89
CA LEU A 11 11.79 4.94 -10.96
C LEU A 11 10.56 4.45 -11.72
N ILE A 12 9.41 5.08 -11.49
CA ILE A 12 8.14 4.77 -12.15
C ILE A 12 7.45 6.09 -12.44
N SER A 13 7.20 6.37 -13.72
CA SER A 13 6.52 7.57 -14.20
C SER A 13 5.04 7.58 -13.83
N ARG A 14 4.41 8.75 -13.96
CA ARG A 14 2.97 8.90 -13.75
C ARG A 14 2.19 8.03 -14.73
N GLU A 15 2.62 8.01 -15.99
CA GLU A 15 1.98 7.28 -17.07
C GLU A 15 2.01 5.77 -16.81
N GLU A 16 3.16 5.23 -16.40
CA GLU A 16 3.29 3.82 -16.01
C GLU A 16 2.37 3.46 -14.82
N ILE A 17 2.28 4.33 -13.82
CA ILE A 17 1.37 4.12 -12.68
C ILE A 17 -0.08 4.05 -13.16
N GLN A 18 -0.53 4.99 -13.99
CA GLN A 18 -1.92 5.00 -14.47
C GLN A 18 -2.25 3.79 -15.34
N GLU A 19 -1.32 3.35 -16.18
CA GLU A 19 -1.49 2.13 -16.98
C GLU A 19 -1.61 0.90 -16.08
N LYS A 20 -0.74 0.78 -15.06
CA LYS A 20 -0.78 -0.34 -14.12
C LYS A 20 -2.03 -0.32 -13.24
N VAL A 21 -2.49 0.85 -12.81
CA VAL A 21 -3.74 1.02 -12.06
C VAL A 21 -4.91 0.46 -12.86
N LYS A 22 -5.03 0.79 -14.16
CA LYS A 22 -6.09 0.30 -15.03
C LYS A 22 -6.05 -1.22 -15.21
N GLU A 23 -4.85 -1.78 -15.39
CA GLU A 23 -4.65 -3.21 -15.48
C GLU A 23 -5.13 -3.92 -14.21
N LEU A 24 -4.67 -3.47 -13.03
CA LEU A 24 -5.05 -4.05 -11.75
C LEU A 24 -6.55 -3.89 -11.47
N ALA A 25 -7.12 -2.71 -11.75
CA ALA A 25 -8.54 -2.45 -11.58
C ALA A 25 -9.40 -3.36 -12.46
N GLY A 26 -8.97 -3.63 -13.70
CA GLY A 26 -9.64 -4.57 -14.59
C GLY A 26 -9.63 -6.00 -14.05
N THR A 27 -8.48 -6.48 -13.57
CA THR A 27 -8.38 -7.80 -12.92
C THR A 27 -9.26 -7.89 -11.68
N LEU A 28 -9.19 -6.90 -10.79
CA LEU A 28 -9.98 -6.87 -9.56
C LEU A 28 -11.48 -6.76 -9.83
N SER A 29 -11.89 -6.01 -10.85
CA SER A 29 -13.30 -5.89 -11.23
C SER A 29 -13.86 -7.23 -11.70
N GLU A 30 -13.08 -8.04 -12.43
CA GLU A 30 -13.53 -9.38 -12.83
C GLU A 30 -13.54 -10.35 -11.63
N ASP A 31 -12.51 -10.33 -10.79
CA ASP A 31 -12.41 -11.21 -9.62
C ASP A 31 -13.52 -10.96 -8.58
N TYR A 32 -14.01 -9.72 -8.49
CA TYR A 32 -15.06 -9.29 -7.56
C TYR A 32 -16.39 -8.90 -8.22
N LYS A 33 -16.61 -9.27 -9.48
CA LYS A 33 -17.73 -8.83 -10.33
C LYS A 33 -19.12 -8.98 -9.70
N GLU A 34 -19.34 -10.08 -8.99
CA GLU A 34 -20.62 -10.44 -8.36
C GLU A 34 -20.55 -10.32 -6.83
N GLU A 35 -19.52 -9.66 -6.31
CA GLU A 35 -19.25 -9.49 -4.88
C GLU A 35 -19.39 -8.01 -4.49
N PHE A 36 -19.34 -7.73 -3.19
CA PHE A 36 -19.34 -6.36 -2.64
C PHE A 36 -18.18 -6.18 -1.65
N PRO A 37 -16.93 -6.11 -2.16
CA PRO A 37 -15.74 -6.09 -1.31
C PRO A 37 -15.65 -4.81 -0.48
N LEU A 38 -15.01 -4.92 0.68
CA LEU A 38 -14.55 -3.78 1.46
C LEU A 38 -13.07 -3.53 1.15
N LEU A 39 -12.78 -2.42 0.50
CA LEU A 39 -11.41 -1.98 0.28
C LEU A 39 -10.91 -1.21 1.50
N VAL A 40 -9.85 -1.71 2.10
CA VAL A 40 -9.24 -1.14 3.29
C VAL A 40 -7.93 -0.48 2.91
N CYS A 41 -7.86 0.84 3.04
CA CYS A 41 -6.63 1.57 2.80
C CYS A 41 -5.88 1.82 4.11
N VAL A 42 -4.60 1.44 4.13
CA VAL A 42 -3.71 1.72 5.26
C VAL A 42 -3.12 3.13 5.09
N LEU A 43 -3.40 4.01 6.05
CA LEU A 43 -2.95 5.39 6.00
C LEU A 43 -1.46 5.52 6.34
N LYS A 44 -0.76 6.50 5.79
CA LYS A 44 -1.23 7.53 4.84
C LYS A 44 -0.89 7.19 3.38
N GLY A 45 0.16 6.39 3.20
CA GLY A 45 0.87 6.28 1.93
C GLY A 45 0.07 5.64 0.81
N ALA A 46 -0.84 4.70 1.12
CA ALA A 46 -1.69 4.07 0.12
C ALA A 46 -2.81 4.99 -0.42
N MET A 47 -3.04 6.20 0.15
CA MET A 47 -4.11 7.11 -0.28
C MET A 47 -4.12 7.41 -1.79
N PRO A 48 -3.01 7.83 -2.42
CA PRO A 48 -3.05 8.16 -3.85
C PRO A 48 -3.34 6.93 -4.71
N PHE A 49 -2.75 5.78 -4.37
CA PHE A 49 -3.00 4.53 -5.09
C PHE A 49 -4.45 4.07 -4.95
N MET A 50 -4.98 4.04 -3.72
CA MET A 50 -6.38 3.73 -3.44
C MET A 50 -7.31 4.64 -4.24
N SER A 51 -7.06 5.95 -4.22
CA SER A 51 -7.91 6.91 -4.93
C SER A 51 -7.93 6.65 -6.44
N ASP A 52 -6.80 6.33 -7.05
CA ASP A 52 -6.72 6.06 -8.49
C ASP A 52 -7.32 4.69 -8.83
N LEU A 53 -7.08 3.67 -8.01
CA LEU A 53 -7.60 2.32 -8.21
C LEU A 53 -9.14 2.27 -8.21
N VAL A 54 -9.80 2.84 -7.20
CA VAL A 54 -11.27 2.75 -7.08
C VAL A 54 -12.01 3.45 -8.22
N LYS A 55 -11.40 4.47 -8.84
CA LYS A 55 -12.01 5.18 -9.98
C LYS A 55 -12.04 4.34 -11.26
N GLU A 56 -11.16 3.36 -11.37
CA GLU A 56 -11.03 2.50 -12.56
C GLU A 56 -11.70 1.13 -12.34
N MET A 57 -12.18 0.83 -11.13
CA MET A 57 -12.91 -0.41 -10.83
C MET A 57 -14.39 -0.28 -11.19
N ASP A 58 -14.90 -1.19 -12.02
CA ASP A 58 -16.28 -1.20 -12.53
C ASP A 58 -17.16 -2.20 -11.76
N ILE A 59 -17.19 -2.05 -10.43
CA ILE A 59 -18.00 -2.86 -9.51
C ILE A 59 -18.52 -2.01 -8.35
N HIS A 60 -19.52 -2.52 -7.64
CA HIS A 60 -19.88 -1.97 -6.34
C HIS A 60 -18.83 -2.35 -5.29
N LEU A 61 -18.36 -1.37 -4.51
CA LEU A 61 -17.43 -1.57 -3.42
C LEU A 61 -17.71 -0.60 -2.28
N GLU A 62 -17.21 -0.93 -1.09
CA GLU A 62 -17.18 -0.05 0.07
C GLU A 62 -15.73 0.31 0.39
N MET A 63 -15.47 1.53 0.89
CA MET A 63 -14.14 1.98 1.27
C MET A 63 -14.09 2.24 2.77
N ASP A 64 -13.00 1.82 3.41
CA ASP A 64 -12.70 2.19 4.79
C ASP A 64 -11.18 2.32 4.99
N PHE A 65 -10.79 2.88 6.13
CA PHE A 65 -9.43 3.35 6.38
C PHE A 65 -8.95 2.91 7.75
N MET A 66 -7.71 2.43 7.81
CA MET A 66 -7.01 2.18 9.07
C MET A 66 -5.80 3.10 9.17
N ASP A 67 -5.52 3.56 10.39
CA ASP A 67 -4.25 4.23 10.72
C ASP A 67 -3.54 3.38 11.77
N VAL A 68 -2.29 3.01 11.46
CA VAL A 68 -1.48 2.13 12.29
C VAL A 68 -0.10 2.73 12.53
N SER A 69 0.39 2.60 13.76
CA SER A 69 1.74 2.95 14.13
C SER A 69 2.48 1.70 14.64
N THR A 70 3.78 1.58 14.36
CA THR A 70 4.58 0.47 14.87
C THR A 70 4.95 0.70 16.33
N TYR A 71 4.88 -0.35 17.17
CA TYR A 71 5.42 -0.25 18.52
C TYR A 71 6.94 -0.20 18.48
N HIS A 72 7.53 0.90 18.97
CA HIS A 72 8.97 1.11 19.02
C HIS A 72 9.58 0.45 20.27
N GLY A 73 9.56 -0.88 20.31
CA GLY A 73 10.13 -1.68 21.40
C GLY A 73 11.49 -2.28 21.07
N GLY A 74 12.54 -1.47 20.91
CA GLY A 74 13.94 -1.94 20.72
C GLY A 74 14.48 -1.85 19.28
N THR A 75 15.63 -2.49 19.02
CA THR A 75 16.41 -2.40 17.75
C THR A 75 15.77 -3.07 16.53
N SER A 76 14.58 -3.65 16.66
CA SER A 76 13.83 -4.27 15.57
C SER A 76 12.32 -4.26 15.86
N SER A 77 11.50 -3.97 14.85
CA SER A 77 10.04 -4.04 14.96
C SER A 77 9.59 -5.46 15.32
N THR A 78 8.78 -5.61 16.37
CA THR A 78 8.12 -6.88 16.74
C THR A 78 7.04 -7.30 15.73
N GLY A 79 6.65 -6.40 14.83
CA GLY A 79 5.51 -6.58 13.92
C GLY A 79 4.17 -6.26 14.57
N GLU A 80 4.15 -6.02 15.89
CA GLU A 80 2.98 -5.56 16.61
C GLU A 80 2.72 -4.08 16.27
N VAL A 81 1.48 -3.76 15.93
CA VAL A 81 1.06 -2.40 15.59
C VAL A 81 -0.01 -1.89 16.54
N LYS A 82 0.07 -0.59 16.82
CA LYS A 82 -0.97 0.15 17.51
C LYS A 82 -1.96 0.67 16.47
N ILE A 83 -3.23 0.35 16.66
CA ILE A 83 -4.32 0.88 15.83
C ILE A 83 -4.66 2.27 16.37
N GLU A 84 -4.32 3.31 15.62
CA GLU A 84 -4.68 4.71 15.94
C GLU A 84 -6.11 5.02 15.49
N LYS A 85 -6.48 4.51 14.31
CA LYS A 85 -7.85 4.48 13.81
C LYS A 85 -8.18 3.09 13.29
N ASP A 86 -9.28 2.55 13.80
CA ASP A 86 -9.86 1.29 13.35
C ASP A 86 -10.90 1.52 12.23
N LEU A 87 -11.34 0.42 11.62
CA LEU A 87 -12.45 0.39 10.67
C LEU A 87 -13.77 0.83 11.33
N ASN A 88 -14.60 1.53 10.58
CA ASN A 88 -15.98 1.86 10.97
C ASN A 88 -16.95 0.73 10.62
N THR A 89 -16.65 -0.03 9.56
CA THR A 89 -17.51 -1.10 9.04
C THR A 89 -17.09 -2.46 9.61
N SER A 90 -18.08 -3.33 9.88
CA SER A 90 -17.81 -4.72 10.28
C SER A 90 -17.23 -5.51 9.11
N VAL A 91 -16.19 -6.31 9.41
CA VAL A 91 -15.51 -7.15 8.42
C VAL A 91 -16.02 -8.60 8.43
N GLU A 92 -16.88 -8.98 9.39
CA GLU A 92 -17.38 -10.36 9.49
C GLU A 92 -18.15 -10.75 8.22
N GLY A 93 -17.74 -11.86 7.59
CA GLY A 93 -18.35 -12.39 6.38
C GLY A 93 -18.07 -11.58 5.10
N ARG A 94 -17.23 -10.53 5.15
CA ARG A 94 -16.89 -9.69 3.99
C ARG A 94 -15.63 -10.19 3.29
N ASP A 95 -15.58 -9.99 1.98
CA ASP A 95 -14.33 -10.05 1.23
C ASP A 95 -13.58 -8.74 1.40
N ILE A 96 -12.37 -8.82 1.93
CA ILE A 96 -11.53 -7.66 2.24
C ILE A 96 -10.39 -7.58 1.24
N LEU A 97 -10.23 -6.41 0.62
CA LEU A 97 -9.07 -6.09 -0.21
C LEU A 97 -8.26 -4.98 0.46
N ILE A 98 -7.11 -5.33 1.03
CA ILE A 98 -6.19 -4.35 1.59
C ILE A 98 -5.45 -3.69 0.43
N VAL A 99 -5.48 -2.36 0.40
CA VAL A 99 -4.77 -1.53 -0.59
C VAL A 99 -3.56 -0.90 0.08
N GLU A 100 -2.37 -1.24 -0.41
CA GLU A 100 -1.08 -0.85 0.16
C GLU A 100 -0.23 -0.09 -0.88
N ASP A 101 0.59 0.85 -0.44
CA ASP A 101 1.55 1.54 -1.31
C ASP A 101 2.79 0.70 -1.59
N ILE A 102 3.37 0.08 -0.55
CA ILE A 102 4.57 -0.72 -0.65
C ILE A 102 4.61 -1.85 0.37
N ILE A 103 5.05 -3.04 -0.06
CA ILE A 103 5.39 -4.13 0.86
C ILE A 103 6.89 -4.41 0.85
N ASP A 104 7.54 -4.17 1.98
CA ASP A 104 8.95 -4.47 2.20
C ASP A 104 9.13 -5.67 3.15
N SER A 105 9.16 -5.43 4.47
CA SER A 105 9.28 -6.51 5.46
C SER A 105 8.05 -7.42 5.54
N GLY A 106 6.87 -6.89 5.21
CA GLY A 106 5.58 -7.57 5.31
C GLY A 106 5.02 -7.70 6.73
N LEU A 107 5.74 -7.27 7.78
CA LEU A 107 5.35 -7.54 9.18
C LEU A 107 4.02 -6.86 9.58
N THR A 108 3.92 -5.55 9.41
CA THR A 108 2.71 -4.76 9.71
C THR A 108 1.50 -5.28 8.95
N LEU A 109 1.66 -5.48 7.64
CA LEU A 109 0.57 -5.96 6.79
C LEU A 109 0.15 -7.40 7.14
N GLY A 110 1.11 -8.26 7.51
CA GLY A 110 0.83 -9.60 8.02
C GLY A 110 -0.03 -9.58 9.29
N TYR A 111 0.31 -8.69 10.24
CA TYR A 111 -0.53 -8.49 11.43
C TYR A 111 -1.95 -8.05 11.07
N LEU A 112 -2.11 -7.11 10.14
CA LEU A 112 -3.43 -6.64 9.70
C LEU A 112 -4.24 -7.76 9.05
N VAL A 113 -3.61 -8.58 8.21
CA VAL A 113 -4.26 -9.75 7.62
C VAL A 113 -4.77 -10.71 8.70
N ASP A 114 -3.94 -11.02 9.69
CA ASP A 114 -4.31 -11.94 10.77
C ASP A 114 -5.42 -11.34 11.66
N LEU A 115 -5.38 -10.03 11.93
CA LEU A 115 -6.42 -9.32 12.65
C LEU A 115 -7.78 -9.39 11.92
N LEU A 116 -7.80 -9.14 10.61
CA LEU A 116 -9.04 -9.14 9.82
C LEU A 116 -9.61 -10.56 9.68
N LYS A 117 -8.75 -11.58 9.55
CA LYS A 117 -9.15 -12.99 9.60
C LYS A 117 -9.71 -13.37 10.97
N TYR A 118 -9.08 -12.92 12.05
CA TYR A 118 -9.57 -13.13 13.42
C TYR A 118 -10.97 -12.51 13.63
N ARG A 119 -11.22 -11.36 13.01
CA ARG A 119 -12.54 -10.71 12.94
C ARG A 119 -13.52 -11.39 11.94
N LYS A 120 -13.16 -12.58 11.45
CA LYS A 120 -13.98 -13.46 10.61
C LYS A 120 -14.33 -12.87 9.24
N ALA A 121 -13.42 -12.14 8.61
CA ALA A 121 -13.51 -11.86 7.18
C ALA A 121 -13.69 -13.17 6.37
N LYS A 122 -14.53 -13.13 5.32
CA LYS A 122 -14.73 -14.25 4.39
C LYS A 122 -13.44 -14.54 3.63
N SER A 123 -12.79 -13.47 3.14
CA SER A 123 -11.47 -13.52 2.56
C SER A 123 -10.69 -12.24 2.87
N VAL A 124 -9.36 -12.33 2.87
CA VAL A 124 -8.48 -11.17 2.99
C VAL A 124 -7.43 -11.29 1.90
N LYS A 125 -7.43 -10.34 0.98
CA LYS A 125 -6.54 -10.23 -0.18
C LYS A 125 -5.76 -8.92 -0.10
N ILE A 126 -4.59 -8.88 -0.75
CA ILE A 126 -3.73 -7.71 -0.78
C ILE A 126 -3.47 -7.29 -2.22
N VAL A 127 -3.70 -6.00 -2.51
CA VAL A 127 -3.16 -5.31 -3.68
C VAL A 127 -2.15 -4.26 -3.24
N THR A 128 -0.95 -4.30 -3.80
CA THR A 128 0.11 -3.32 -3.54
C THR A 128 0.56 -2.65 -4.83
N LEU A 129 0.85 -1.35 -4.77
CA LEU A 129 1.49 -0.67 -5.90
C LEU A 129 2.93 -1.17 -6.07
N LEU A 130 3.72 -1.21 -5.00
CA LEU A 130 5.13 -1.61 -5.01
C LEU A 130 5.35 -2.85 -4.16
N ASP A 131 6.17 -3.77 -4.66
CA ASP A 131 6.55 -4.97 -3.93
C ASP A 131 8.06 -5.12 -3.90
N LYS A 132 8.62 -5.34 -2.71
CA LYS A 132 10.05 -5.63 -2.47
C LYS A 132 10.19 -7.03 -1.87
N PRO A 133 10.15 -8.10 -2.68
CA PRO A 133 10.25 -9.47 -2.18
C PRO A 133 11.56 -9.74 -1.41
N THR A 134 12.66 -9.08 -1.80
CA THR A 134 13.98 -9.28 -1.16
C THR A 134 14.03 -8.82 0.30
N GLY A 135 13.12 -7.94 0.74
CA GLY A 135 13.05 -7.45 2.11
C GLY A 135 12.16 -8.27 3.04
N ARG A 136 11.48 -9.31 2.52
CA ARG A 136 10.43 -10.04 3.24
C ARG A 136 10.96 -10.75 4.49
N LYS A 137 10.24 -10.63 5.60
CA LYS A 137 10.59 -11.29 6.89
C LYS A 137 9.59 -12.35 7.35
N ASN A 138 8.37 -12.36 6.83
CA ASN A 138 7.28 -13.22 7.29
C ASN A 138 6.63 -14.07 6.18
N GLY A 139 7.26 -14.18 5.01
CA GLY A 139 6.74 -14.97 3.88
C GLY A 139 5.44 -14.44 3.27
N LEU A 140 4.94 -13.27 3.71
CA LEU A 140 3.75 -12.64 3.14
C LEU A 140 3.98 -12.34 1.65
N SER A 141 3.02 -12.69 0.80
CA SER A 141 2.98 -12.30 -0.61
C SER A 141 1.73 -11.47 -0.86
N ALA A 142 1.84 -10.45 -1.73
CA ALA A 142 0.64 -9.81 -2.25
C ALA A 142 -0.09 -10.78 -3.19
N ASP A 143 -1.41 -10.67 -3.26
CA ASP A 143 -2.21 -11.37 -4.26
C ASP A 143 -2.12 -10.64 -5.61
N TYR A 144 -1.99 -9.31 -5.56
CA TYR A 144 -1.84 -8.44 -6.73
C TYR A 144 -0.71 -7.43 -6.48
N SER A 145 0.28 -7.40 -7.38
CA SER A 145 1.40 -6.46 -7.30
C SER A 145 1.46 -5.60 -8.55
N GLY A 146 1.58 -4.28 -8.39
CA GLY A 146 1.78 -3.35 -9.49
C GLY A 146 3.17 -3.47 -10.09
N PHE A 147 4.19 -3.17 -9.29
CA PHE A 147 5.59 -3.17 -9.68
C PHE A 147 6.45 -3.89 -8.66
N VAL A 148 7.22 -4.88 -9.12
CA VAL A 148 8.29 -5.49 -8.30
C VAL A 148 9.54 -4.63 -8.48
N ILE A 149 10.03 -4.05 -7.38
CA ILE A 149 11.17 -3.12 -7.40
C ILE A 149 12.34 -3.65 -6.57
N PRO A 150 13.59 -3.27 -6.92
CA PRO A 150 14.75 -3.57 -6.08
C PRO A 150 14.70 -2.80 -4.76
N HIS A 151 15.68 -3.08 -3.88
CA HIS A 151 15.82 -2.38 -2.61
C HIS A 151 16.37 -0.95 -2.81
N GLU A 152 15.48 -0.04 -3.21
CA GLU A 152 15.75 1.39 -3.36
C GLU A 152 14.91 2.21 -2.37
N PHE A 153 15.48 3.32 -1.87
CA PHE A 153 14.74 4.26 -1.03
C PHE A 153 13.86 5.15 -1.93
N VAL A 154 12.55 4.90 -1.93
CA VAL A 154 11.59 5.49 -2.86
C VAL A 154 10.66 6.48 -2.15
N VAL A 155 10.30 7.55 -2.84
CA VAL A 155 9.33 8.57 -2.41
C VAL A 155 8.40 8.94 -3.54
N GLY A 156 7.32 9.66 -3.22
CA GLY A 156 6.32 10.08 -4.20
C GLY A 156 5.14 9.13 -4.29
N TYR A 157 4.06 9.64 -4.88
CA TYR A 157 2.80 8.92 -5.01
C TYR A 157 2.29 8.33 -3.68
N GLY A 158 2.39 9.12 -2.61
CA GLY A 158 1.99 8.75 -1.26
C GLY A 158 3.16 8.37 -0.34
N LEU A 159 4.26 7.87 -0.89
CA LEU A 159 5.49 7.53 -0.15
C LEU A 159 6.25 8.80 0.26
N ASP A 160 6.88 8.78 1.44
CA ASP A 160 7.54 9.96 2.00
C ASP A 160 8.98 9.77 2.44
N TYR A 161 9.62 10.92 2.65
CA TYR A 161 10.77 11.08 3.50
C TYR A 161 10.53 12.29 4.41
N GLU A 162 10.54 12.10 5.72
CA GLU A 162 10.20 13.14 6.71
C GLU A 162 8.86 13.83 6.42
N GLU A 163 7.83 13.07 6.05
CA GLU A 163 6.49 13.54 5.66
C GLU A 163 6.44 14.40 4.39
N LYS A 164 7.56 14.55 3.68
CA LYS A 164 7.66 15.30 2.41
C LYS A 164 7.51 14.36 1.21
N TYR A 165 7.34 14.94 0.03
CA TYR A 165 7.33 14.27 -1.29
C TYR A 165 6.12 13.39 -1.63
N ARG A 166 5.21 13.09 -0.69
CA ARG A 166 3.99 12.29 -0.96
C ARG A 166 3.18 12.78 -2.18
N ASN A 167 3.23 14.08 -2.46
CA ASN A 167 2.47 14.74 -3.51
C ASN A 167 3.10 14.65 -4.92
N LEU A 168 4.27 14.02 -5.08
CA LEU A 168 4.84 13.77 -6.40
C LEU A 168 3.95 12.80 -7.18
N PRO A 169 3.65 13.05 -8.47
CA PRO A 169 2.75 12.20 -9.25
C PRO A 169 3.41 10.93 -9.81
N TYR A 170 4.63 10.63 -9.37
CA TYR A 170 5.48 9.52 -9.82
C TYR A 170 6.23 8.94 -8.60
N VAL A 171 6.82 7.76 -8.75
CA VAL A 171 7.73 7.17 -7.75
C VAL A 171 9.16 7.48 -8.15
N GLY A 172 9.91 8.12 -7.26
CA GLY A 172 11.30 8.54 -7.48
C GLY A 172 12.24 8.05 -6.39
N VAL A 173 13.53 8.07 -6.70
CA VAL A 173 14.61 7.78 -5.74
C VAL A 173 15.25 9.10 -5.34
N LEU A 174 15.42 9.33 -4.03
CA LEU A 174 16.10 10.52 -3.52
C LEU A 174 17.60 10.44 -3.78
N LYS A 175 18.25 11.59 -4.01
CA LYS A 175 19.71 11.67 -4.00
C LYS A 175 20.23 11.34 -2.59
N PRO A 176 21.35 10.62 -2.47
CA PRO A 176 22.00 10.36 -1.18
C PRO A 176 22.28 11.62 -0.35
N SER A 177 22.55 12.76 -1.00
CA SER A 177 22.77 14.05 -0.33
C SER A 177 21.57 14.58 0.45
N VAL A 178 20.37 14.02 0.24
CA VAL A 178 19.14 14.44 0.92
C VAL A 178 18.94 13.71 2.24
N TYR A 179 19.42 12.46 2.36
CA TYR A 179 19.18 11.62 3.55
C TYR A 179 20.45 11.07 4.22
N GLY A 180 21.61 11.21 3.59
CA GLY A 180 22.91 10.72 4.08
C GLY A 180 23.81 11.81 4.69
N GLY A 181 23.21 12.85 5.29
CA GLY A 181 23.92 13.87 6.05
C GLY A 181 24.46 13.35 7.38
#